data_AF-A0A1B6C9Q8-F1
#
_entry.id   AF-A0A1B6C9Q8-F1
#
_cell.length_a   1.000
_cell.length_b   1.000
_cell.length_c   1.000
_cell.angle_alpha   90.00
_cell.angle_beta   90.00
_cell.angle_gamma   90.00
#
_symmetry.space_group_name_H-M   'P 1'
#
loop_
_entity.id
_entity.type
_entity.pdbx_description
1 polymer ?
#
loop_
_entity_poly.entity_id
_entity_poly.type
_entity_poly.pdbx_seq_one_letter_code
_entity_poly.pdbx_strand_id
1 'polypeptide(L)'
;MAHYKGAASEAGRAMHLMKKREKAQQEIEFRKKKIEEDLKISNIENKFAAHYDAVEQQLKSSTIGLVTLDEMKAKQENIVKERERKLAQKQLEKEREQQRQLEAKQAEKNRQKKQIQALSFDLNETEGDDDEEENIQDTESSEDENNTVPIKKLRKNPDVDTSFLPERERKLA
;
A
#
# COMPACT_ATOMS: atom_id res chain seq x y z
N MET A 1 -38.95 -19.78 -28.03
CA MET A 1 -39.38 -18.37 -28.19
C MET A 1 -38.79 -17.58 -27.04
N ALA A 2 -37.90 -16.62 -27.30
CA ALA A 2 -37.34 -15.77 -26.24
C ALA A 2 -38.43 -14.76 -25.83
N HIS A 3 -39.01 -14.96 -24.65
CA HIS A 3 -39.97 -14.00 -24.10
C HIS A 3 -39.19 -12.76 -23.65
N TYR A 4 -39.33 -11.65 -24.37
CA TYR A 4 -38.76 -10.36 -24.01
C TYR A 4 -39.38 -9.90 -22.67
N LYS A 5 -38.57 -9.88 -21.61
CA LYS A 5 -38.94 -9.29 -20.32
C LYS A 5 -38.31 -7.90 -20.31
N GLY A 6 -39.12 -6.84 -20.23
CA GLY A 6 -38.65 -5.47 -20.42
C GLY A 6 -37.48 -5.07 -19.50
N ALA A 7 -36.75 -4.03 -19.91
CA ALA A 7 -35.49 -3.56 -19.30
C ALA A 7 -35.55 -3.37 -17.77
N ALA A 8 -36.69 -2.92 -17.21
CA ALA A 8 -36.86 -2.74 -15.78
C ALA A 8 -36.88 -4.05 -14.98
N SER A 9 -37.43 -5.13 -15.55
CA SER A 9 -37.47 -6.46 -14.90
C SER A 9 -36.12 -7.17 -15.01
N GLU A 10 -35.38 -6.94 -16.09
CA GLU A 10 -34.04 -7.52 -16.29
C GLU A 10 -32.96 -6.85 -15.44
N ALA A 11 -33.08 -5.54 -15.16
CA ALA A 11 -32.14 -4.81 -14.30
C ALA A 11 -32.07 -5.39 -12.87
N GLY A 12 -33.22 -5.70 -12.26
CA GLY A 12 -33.27 -6.34 -10.94
C GLY A 12 -32.62 -7.73 -10.95
N ARG A 13 -32.85 -8.53 -12.00
CA ARG A 13 -32.23 -9.85 -12.15
C ARG A 13 -30.71 -9.75 -12.34
N ALA A 14 -30.24 -8.77 -13.13
CA ALA A 14 -28.82 -8.52 -13.34
C ALA A 14 -28.12 -8.12 -12.03
N MET A 15 -28.74 -7.24 -11.22
CA MET A 15 -28.22 -6.84 -9.91
C MET A 15 -28.07 -8.04 -8.96
N HIS A 16 -29.06 -8.93 -8.92
CA HIS A 16 -28.98 -10.15 -8.10
C HIS A 16 -27.87 -11.10 -8.57
N LEU A 17 -27.65 -11.21 -9.89
CA LEU A 17 -26.56 -12.02 -10.45
C LEU A 17 -25.19 -11.40 -10.14
N MET A 18 -25.05 -10.07 -10.21
CA MET A 18 -23.84 -9.36 -9.81
C MET A 18 -23.55 -9.57 -8.32
N LYS A 19 -24.54 -9.38 -7.45
CA LYS A 19 -24.41 -9.62 -6.00
C LYS A 19 -24.03 -11.07 -5.67
N LYS A 20 -24.54 -12.04 -6.43
CA LYS A 20 -24.13 -13.45 -6.30
C LYS A 20 -22.68 -13.68 -6.73
N ARG A 21 -22.24 -13.05 -7.82
CA ARG A 21 -20.84 -13.13 -8.29
C ARG A 21 -19.88 -12.51 -7.28
N GLU A 22 -20.21 -11.35 -6.75
CA GLU A 22 -19.42 -10.66 -5.73
C GLU A 22 -19.25 -11.52 -4.47
N LYS A 23 -20.35 -12.08 -3.94
CA LYS A 23 -20.28 -13.01 -2.79
C LYS A 23 -19.42 -14.24 -3.07
N ALA A 24 -19.53 -14.83 -4.27
CA ALA A 24 -18.71 -15.97 -4.65
C ALA A 24 -17.23 -15.61 -4.76
N GLN A 25 -16.90 -14.42 -5.28
CA GLN A 25 -15.53 -13.91 -5.34
C GLN A 25 -14.96 -13.69 -3.93
N GLN A 26 -15.71 -13.04 -3.05
CA GLN A 26 -15.32 -12.85 -1.64
C GLN A 26 -15.09 -14.18 -0.92
N GLU A 27 -15.94 -15.18 -1.15
CA GLU A 27 -15.76 -16.51 -0.56
C GLU A 27 -14.51 -17.22 -1.10
N ILE A 28 -14.21 -17.09 -2.39
CA ILE A 28 -12.98 -17.61 -3.00
C ILE A 28 -11.76 -16.92 -2.41
N GLU A 29 -11.76 -15.60 -2.27
CA GLU A 29 -10.67 -14.84 -1.68
C GLU A 29 -10.45 -15.21 -0.21
N PHE A 30 -11.53 -15.32 0.57
CA PHE A 30 -11.46 -15.77 1.96
C PHE A 30 -10.86 -17.19 2.06
N ARG A 31 -11.31 -18.12 1.22
CA ARG A 31 -10.75 -19.49 1.20
C ARG A 31 -9.29 -19.50 0.76
N LYS A 32 -8.90 -18.69 -0.23
CA LYS A 32 -7.50 -18.55 -0.65
C LYS A 32 -6.65 -18.02 0.50
N LYS A 33 -7.09 -16.97 1.18
CA LYS A 33 -6.39 -16.39 2.34
C LYS A 33 -6.27 -17.39 3.48
N LYS A 34 -7.34 -18.14 3.78
CA LYS A 34 -7.32 -19.20 4.79
C LYS A 34 -6.31 -20.31 4.44
N ILE A 35 -6.29 -20.74 3.18
CA ILE A 35 -5.32 -21.73 2.67
C ILE A 35 -3.90 -21.17 2.78
N GLU A 36 -3.66 -19.92 2.41
CA GLU A 36 -2.36 -19.26 2.53
C GLU A 36 -1.90 -19.16 3.99
N GLU A 37 -2.80 -18.84 4.93
CA GLU A 37 -2.53 -18.82 6.36
C GLU A 37 -2.22 -20.23 6.90
N ASP A 38 -2.97 -21.26 6.49
CA ASP A 38 -2.73 -22.65 6.87
C ASP A 38 -1.43 -23.22 6.27
N LEU A 39 -1.06 -22.79 5.05
CA LEU A 39 0.19 -23.14 4.36
C LEU A 39 1.38 -22.27 4.78
N LYS A 40 1.19 -21.18 5.55
CA LYS A 40 2.31 -20.47 6.17
C LYS A 40 2.91 -21.38 7.24
N ILE A 41 3.98 -22.07 6.82
CA ILE A 41 4.84 -23.00 7.58
C ILE A 41 5.43 -22.39 8.88
N SER A 42 5.20 -21.11 9.17
CA SER A 42 5.66 -20.43 10.38
C SER A 42 5.25 -21.12 11.69
N ASN A 43 4.19 -21.94 11.69
CA ASN A 43 3.76 -22.71 12.86
C ASN A 43 4.37 -24.12 12.95
N ILE A 44 5.03 -24.63 11.92
CA ILE A 44 5.62 -25.99 11.94
C ILE A 44 6.96 -25.99 12.68
N GLU A 45 7.78 -24.95 12.52
CA GLU A 45 9.04 -24.79 13.28
C GLU A 45 8.82 -24.84 14.79
N ASN A 46 7.74 -24.22 15.28
CA ASN A 46 7.42 -24.19 16.72
C ASN A 46 6.73 -25.46 17.23
N LYS A 47 6.01 -26.21 16.37
CA LYS A 47 5.30 -27.45 16.77
C LYS A 47 6.26 -28.58 17.16
N PHE A 48 7.48 -28.59 16.63
CA PHE A 48 8.52 -29.54 17.02
C PHE A 48 9.49 -29.01 18.08
N ALA A 49 9.32 -27.76 18.53
CA ALA A 49 10.22 -27.13 19.51
C ALA A 49 9.98 -27.58 20.97
N ALA A 50 8.88 -28.28 21.26
CA ALA A 50 8.47 -28.60 22.63
C ALA A 50 9.35 -29.63 23.36
N HIS A 51 10.20 -30.39 22.67
CA HIS A 51 10.96 -31.49 23.30
C HIS A 51 12.44 -31.60 22.91
N TYR A 52 12.99 -30.66 22.15
CA TYR A 52 14.42 -30.63 21.83
C TYR A 52 14.90 -29.17 21.89
N ASP A 53 15.20 -28.68 23.09
CA ASP A 53 15.99 -27.45 23.20
C ASP A 53 17.42 -27.82 22.77
N ALA A 54 17.76 -27.51 21.52
CA ALA A 54 19.09 -27.76 20.96
C ALA A 54 20.20 -27.21 21.88
N VAL A 55 19.90 -26.13 22.61
CA VAL A 55 20.76 -25.52 23.62
C VAL A 55 20.96 -26.44 24.83
N GLU A 56 19.90 -27.04 25.36
CA GLU A 56 19.99 -27.94 26.51
C GLU A 56 20.72 -29.24 26.14
N GLN A 57 20.47 -29.77 24.95
CA GLN A 57 21.20 -30.95 24.48
C GLN A 57 22.69 -30.65 24.27
N GLN A 58 23.03 -29.49 23.67
CA GLN A 58 24.41 -29.06 23.48
C GLN A 58 25.12 -28.83 24.81
N LEU A 59 24.43 -28.26 25.80
CA LEU A 59 24.97 -28.10 27.15
C LEU A 59 25.21 -29.47 27.79
N LYS A 60 24.23 -30.38 27.78
CA LYS A 60 24.35 -31.75 28.29
C LYS A 60 25.49 -32.52 27.62
N SER A 61 25.60 -32.48 26.30
CA SER A 61 26.67 -33.19 25.59
C SER A 61 28.06 -32.61 25.88
N SER A 62 28.14 -31.29 26.07
CA SER A 62 29.41 -30.60 26.37
C SER A 62 29.85 -30.77 27.82
N THR A 63 28.94 -31.13 28.73
CA THR A 63 29.22 -31.31 30.16
C THR A 63 29.21 -32.78 30.61
N ILE A 64 29.08 -33.74 29.69
CA ILE A 64 29.28 -35.16 30.00
C ILE A 64 30.78 -35.40 30.26
N GLY A 65 31.13 -35.76 31.50
CA GLY A 65 32.50 -36.09 31.90
C GLY A 65 32.88 -35.48 33.25
N LEU A 66 34.16 -35.56 33.61
CA LEU A 66 34.70 -34.81 34.75
C LEU A 66 34.93 -33.36 34.29
N VAL A 67 34.09 -32.47 34.79
CA VAL A 67 34.11 -31.04 34.44
C VAL A 67 34.24 -30.24 35.72
N THR A 68 35.07 -29.20 35.70
CA THR A 68 35.17 -28.30 36.84
C THR A 68 33.98 -27.34 36.88
N LEU A 69 33.68 -26.78 38.05
CA LEU A 69 32.57 -25.84 38.22
C LEU A 69 32.72 -24.62 37.29
N ASP A 70 33.95 -24.13 37.14
CA ASP A 70 34.26 -22.99 36.28
C ASP A 70 34.06 -23.31 34.79
N GLU A 71 34.42 -24.51 34.34
CA GLU A 71 34.15 -24.98 32.98
C GLU A 71 32.65 -25.08 32.70
N MET A 72 31.85 -25.57 33.65
CA MET A 72 30.40 -25.66 33.49
C MET A 72 29.75 -24.29 33.34
N LYS A 73 30.17 -23.31 34.17
CA LYS A 73 29.71 -21.92 34.08
C LYS A 73 30.12 -21.28 32.75
N ALA A 74 31.38 -21.43 32.35
CA ALA A 74 31.88 -20.89 31.10
C ALA A 74 31.11 -21.45 29.88
N LYS A 75 30.79 -22.74 29.88
CA LYS A 75 29.99 -23.36 28.80
C LYS A 75 28.56 -22.84 28.78
N GLN A 76 27.93 -22.68 29.94
CA GLN A 76 26.58 -22.13 30.04
C GLN A 76 26.52 -20.68 29.52
N GLU A 77 27.44 -19.83 29.96
CA GLU A 77 27.52 -18.43 29.52
C GLU A 77 27.77 -18.31 28.02
N ASN A 78 28.67 -19.12 27.47
CA ASN A 78 28.95 -19.11 26.03
C ASN A 78 27.72 -19.49 25.19
N ILE A 79 26.98 -20.53 25.60
CA ILE A 79 25.79 -20.95 24.85
C ILE A 79 24.67 -19.90 24.93
N VAL A 80 24.48 -19.26 26.09
CA VAL A 80 23.52 -18.16 26.24
C VAL A 80 23.91 -16.98 25.36
N LYS A 81 25.19 -16.58 25.39
CA LYS A 81 25.72 -15.46 24.59
C LYS A 81 25.62 -15.73 23.09
N GLU A 82 25.89 -16.95 22.63
CA GLU A 82 25.71 -17.35 21.23
C GLU A 82 24.25 -17.28 20.80
N ARG A 83 23.32 -17.74 21.64
CA ARG A 83 21.88 -17.65 21.39
C ARG A 83 21.42 -16.20 21.32
N GLU A 84 21.82 -15.37 22.26
CA GLU A 84 21.52 -13.93 22.28
C GLU A 84 22.05 -13.24 21.02
N ARG A 85 23.30 -13.53 20.64
CA ARG A 85 23.91 -12.99 19.42
C ARG A 85 23.11 -13.41 18.18
N LYS A 86 22.70 -14.69 18.09
CA LYS A 86 21.91 -15.19 16.95
C LYS A 86 20.52 -14.56 16.89
N LEU A 87 19.88 -14.36 18.04
CA LEU A 87 18.59 -13.67 18.14
C LEU A 87 18.73 -12.20 17.71
N ALA A 88 19.74 -11.50 18.19
CA ALA A 88 20.03 -10.12 17.80
C ALA A 88 20.32 -10.01 16.30
N GLN A 89 21.11 -10.93 15.72
CA GLN A 89 21.36 -10.97 14.28
C GLN A 89 20.09 -11.20 13.46
N LYS A 90 19.23 -12.14 13.88
CA LYS A 90 17.95 -12.42 13.21
C LYS A 90 17.00 -11.23 13.28
N GLN A 91 16.97 -10.51 14.40
CA GLN A 91 16.18 -9.29 14.55
C GLN A 91 16.69 -8.18 13.64
N LEU A 92 18.01 -7.93 13.63
CA LEU A 92 18.65 -6.93 12.77
C LEU A 92 18.40 -7.22 11.28
N GLU A 93 18.51 -8.48 10.86
CA GLU A 93 18.24 -8.86 9.48
C GLU A 93 16.78 -8.60 9.09
N LYS A 94 15.83 -8.95 9.97
CA LYS A 94 14.41 -8.71 9.76
C LYS A 94 14.08 -7.22 9.70
N GLU A 95 14.69 -6.41 10.56
CA GLU A 95 14.54 -4.95 10.55
C GLU A 95 15.09 -4.35 9.25
N ARG A 96 16.28 -4.78 8.81
CA ARG A 96 16.88 -4.36 7.54
C ARG A 96 16.00 -4.73 6.35
N GLU A 97 15.39 -5.91 6.36
CA GLU A 97 14.47 -6.33 5.31
C GLU A 97 13.21 -5.46 5.29
N GLN A 98 12.62 -5.17 6.45
CA GLN A 98 11.48 -4.26 6.56
C GLN A 98 11.81 -2.85 6.08
N GLN A 99 12.98 -2.33 6.44
CA GLN A 99 13.43 -1.01 5.99
C GLN A 99 13.58 -0.96 4.46
N ARG A 100 14.16 -2.00 3.84
CA ARG A 100 14.28 -2.09 2.38
C ARG A 100 12.92 -2.15 1.69
N GLN A 101 11.95 -2.86 2.26
CA GLN A 101 10.58 -2.92 1.72
C GLN A 101 9.89 -1.55 1.79
N LEU A 102 10.07 -0.81 2.89
CA LEU A 102 9.54 0.55 3.05
C LEU A 102 10.18 1.53 2.05
N GLU A 103 11.50 1.48 1.90
CA GLU A 103 12.25 2.31 0.95
C GLU A 103 11.82 2.03 -0.50
N ALA A 104 11.68 0.75 -0.88
CA ALA A 104 11.20 0.38 -2.21
C ALA A 104 9.80 0.94 -2.51
N LYS A 105 8.88 0.87 -1.52
CA LYS A 105 7.53 1.41 -1.64
C LYS A 105 7.52 2.95 -1.75
N GLN A 106 8.39 3.63 -1.00
CA GLN A 106 8.54 5.08 -1.10
C GLN A 106 9.14 5.49 -2.46
N ALA A 107 10.14 4.78 -2.95
CA ALA A 107 10.75 5.03 -4.25
C ALA A 107 9.74 4.86 -5.40
N GLU A 108 8.87 3.85 -5.32
CA GLU A 108 7.79 3.66 -6.29
C GLU A 108 6.79 4.83 -6.28
N LYS A 109 6.35 5.26 -5.09
CA LYS A 109 5.48 6.45 -4.94
C LYS A 109 6.12 7.70 -5.52
N ASN A 110 7.40 7.93 -5.22
CA ASN A 110 8.13 9.10 -5.74
C ASN A 110 8.29 9.04 -7.26
N ARG A 111 8.49 7.85 -7.83
CA ARG A 111 8.51 7.66 -9.29
C ARG A 111 7.16 7.97 -9.92
N GLN A 112 6.06 7.51 -9.32
CA GLN A 112 4.70 7.82 -9.79
C GLN A 112 4.41 9.32 -9.71
N LYS A 113 4.73 9.99 -8.58
CA LYS A 113 4.61 11.45 -8.44
C LYS A 113 5.37 12.20 -9.55
N LYS A 114 6.63 11.84 -9.81
CA LYS A 114 7.44 12.44 -10.89
C LYS A 114 6.86 12.21 -12.28
N GLN A 115 6.26 11.04 -12.54
CA GLN A 115 5.59 10.76 -13.82
C GLN A 115 4.34 11.61 -14.01
N ILE A 116 3.52 11.78 -12.96
CA ILE A 116 2.33 12.63 -13.00
C ILE A 116 2.73 14.09 -13.20
N GLN A 117 3.72 14.58 -12.43
CA GLN A 117 4.24 15.95 -12.56
C GLN A 117 4.78 16.24 -13.96
N ALA A 118 5.46 15.29 -14.60
CA ALA A 118 5.94 15.45 -15.97
C ALA A 118 4.82 15.46 -17.03
N LEU A 119 3.64 14.95 -16.70
CA LEU A 119 2.46 14.90 -17.59
C LEU A 119 1.46 16.04 -17.30
N SER A 120 1.56 16.73 -16.16
CA SER A 120 0.75 17.91 -15.83
C SER A 120 1.33 19.18 -16.47
N PHE A 121 0.48 19.97 -17.13
CA PHE A 121 0.85 21.22 -17.80
C PHE A 121 0.77 22.47 -16.89
N ASP A 122 0.74 22.28 -15.56
CA ASP A 122 0.76 23.39 -14.60
C ASP A 122 2.21 23.82 -14.34
N LEU A 123 2.62 24.87 -15.05
CA LEU A 123 3.98 25.46 -15.00
C LEU A 123 4.24 26.31 -13.74
N ASN A 124 3.33 26.31 -12.76
CA ASN A 124 3.35 27.25 -11.63
C ASN A 124 3.62 26.63 -10.25
N GLU A 125 3.91 25.33 -10.14
CA GLU A 125 4.14 24.70 -8.83
C GLU A 125 5.47 23.90 -8.84
N THR A 126 6.59 24.61 -8.73
CA THR A 126 7.93 23.99 -8.65
C THR A 126 8.68 24.28 -7.34
N GLU A 127 8.10 24.97 -6.37
CA GLU A 127 8.79 25.19 -5.08
C GLU A 127 7.77 25.09 -3.95
N GLY A 128 7.56 23.88 -3.43
CA GLY A 128 6.61 23.61 -2.35
C GLY A 128 6.79 22.20 -1.81
N ASP A 129 7.82 22.04 -0.99
CA ASP A 129 7.88 20.97 0.01
C ASP A 129 6.72 21.19 0.97
N ASP A 130 5.63 20.44 0.82
CA ASP A 130 4.61 20.34 1.87
C ASP A 130 4.10 18.89 1.95
N ASP A 131 4.52 18.25 3.04
CA ASP A 131 3.83 17.14 3.68
C ASP A 131 2.45 17.63 4.13
N GLU A 132 1.46 17.65 3.23
CA GLU A 132 0.06 17.79 3.62
C GLU A 132 -0.72 16.51 3.31
N GLU A 133 -1.23 15.91 4.39
CA GLU A 133 -2.22 14.84 4.39
C GLU A 133 -3.49 15.29 3.68
N GLU A 134 -3.65 14.93 2.40
CA GLU A 134 -4.90 15.14 1.67
C GLU A 134 -5.99 14.17 2.16
N ASN A 135 -6.80 14.65 3.11
CA ASN A 135 -8.16 14.19 3.34
C ASN A 135 -9.10 15.05 2.49
N ILE A 136 -9.16 14.78 1.18
CA ILE A 136 -10.11 15.45 0.27
C ILE A 136 -11.42 14.66 0.30
N GLN A 137 -12.32 15.10 1.18
CA GLN A 137 -13.71 14.71 1.18
C GLN A 137 -14.56 15.93 0.78
N ASP A 138 -15.24 15.76 -0.35
CA ASP A 138 -16.46 16.43 -0.79
C ASP A 138 -16.42 17.96 -1.00
N THR A 139 -16.52 18.37 -2.26
CA THR A 139 -17.04 19.70 -2.60
C THR A 139 -17.90 19.61 -3.86
N GLU A 140 -19.17 19.24 -3.67
CA GLU A 140 -20.23 19.60 -4.61
C GLU A 140 -21.11 20.69 -4.02
N SER A 141 -21.34 21.71 -4.87
CA SER A 141 -22.46 22.65 -4.86
C SER A 141 -22.54 23.66 -3.71
N SER A 142 -22.34 24.95 -4.03
CA SER A 142 -23.45 25.84 -4.43
C SER A 142 -22.94 27.29 -4.57
N GLU A 143 -23.24 27.88 -5.72
CA GLU A 143 -23.63 29.29 -5.93
C GLU A 143 -23.09 30.36 -4.97
N ASP A 144 -22.18 31.20 -5.46
CA ASP A 144 -22.19 32.61 -5.10
C ASP A 144 -21.70 33.48 -6.27
N GLU A 145 -22.56 34.43 -6.61
CA GLU A 145 -22.42 35.36 -7.72
C GLU A 145 -21.34 36.43 -7.43
N ASN A 146 -20.77 36.96 -8.51
CA ASN A 146 -20.14 38.28 -8.58
C ASN A 146 -18.82 38.49 -7.82
N ASN A 147 -17.76 37.83 -8.26
CA ASN A 147 -16.44 38.47 -8.22
C ASN A 147 -15.51 37.98 -9.33
N THR A 148 -15.81 38.36 -10.58
CA THR A 148 -14.89 38.12 -11.69
C THR A 148 -13.80 39.19 -11.68
N VAL A 149 -12.66 38.87 -11.08
CA VAL A 149 -11.41 39.62 -11.23
C VAL A 149 -11.17 39.83 -12.73
N PRO A 150 -10.89 41.06 -13.22
CA PRO A 150 -10.75 41.30 -14.65
C PRO A 150 -9.46 40.63 -15.16
N ILE A 151 -9.59 39.42 -15.68
CA ILE A 151 -8.52 38.73 -16.38
C ILE A 151 -8.19 39.56 -17.62
N LYS A 152 -6.99 40.17 -17.66
CA LYS A 152 -6.49 40.86 -18.85
C LYS A 152 -6.40 39.83 -19.97
N LYS A 153 -7.37 39.85 -20.90
CA LYS A 153 -7.44 38.92 -22.03
C LYS A 153 -6.16 39.04 -22.85
N LEU A 154 -5.49 37.92 -23.07
CA LEU A 154 -4.37 37.82 -24.01
C LEU A 154 -4.86 38.28 -25.39
N ARG A 155 -4.42 39.46 -25.82
CA ARG A 155 -4.83 40.04 -27.10
C ARG A 155 -4.32 39.14 -28.22
N LYS A 156 -5.21 38.75 -29.13
CA LYS A 156 -4.87 37.99 -30.34
C LYS A 156 -4.18 38.92 -31.34
N ASN A 157 -3.47 38.35 -32.31
CA ASN A 157 -2.81 39.10 -33.38
C ASN A 157 -3.84 39.96 -34.13
N PRO A 158 -3.57 41.27 -34.35
CA PRO A 158 -4.53 42.19 -34.94
C PRO A 158 -4.79 41.94 -36.44
N ASP A 159 -3.89 41.25 -37.12
CA ASP A 159 -4.00 40.95 -38.55
C ASP A 159 -4.82 39.67 -38.84
N VAL A 160 -5.27 38.96 -37.80
CA VAL A 160 -6.05 37.72 -37.95
C VAL A 160 -7.50 38.01 -37.57
N ASP A 161 -8.41 37.91 -38.54
CA ASP A 161 -9.84 38.12 -38.32
C ASP A 161 -10.45 37.01 -37.44
N THR A 162 -10.81 37.37 -36.21
CA THR A 162 -11.48 36.48 -35.25
C THR A 162 -12.98 36.74 -35.12
N SER A 163 -13.59 37.49 -36.05
CA SER A 163 -15.01 37.89 -36.00
C SER A 163 -16.00 36.72 -36.02
N PHE A 164 -15.57 35.55 -36.51
CA PHE A 164 -16.33 34.30 -36.55
C PHE A 164 -16.48 33.62 -35.17
N LEU A 165 -15.64 33.98 -34.19
CA LEU A 165 -15.74 33.40 -32.85
C LEU A 165 -16.90 34.04 -32.06
N PRO A 166 -17.71 33.24 -31.33
CA PRO A 166 -18.79 33.75 -30.48
C PRO A 166 -18.27 34.59 -29.30
N GLU A 167 -18.04 35.88 -29.51
CA GLU A 167 -17.64 36.81 -28.46
C GLU A 167 -18.84 37.16 -27.57
N ARG A 168 -18.70 36.91 -26.27
CA ARG A 168 -19.74 37.20 -25.26
C ARG A 168 -20.07 38.69 -25.14
N GLU A 169 -19.09 39.58 -25.35
CA GLU A 169 -19.25 41.04 -25.23
C GLU A 169 -20.02 41.66 -26.40
N ARG A 170 -19.94 41.09 -27.62
CA ARG A 170 -20.69 41.59 -28.79
C ARG A 170 -22.20 41.48 -28.60
N LYS A 171 -22.66 40.50 -27.82
CA LYS A 171 -24.10 40.27 -27.56
C LYS A 171 -24.65 41.15 -26.43
N LEU A 172 -23.77 41.84 -25.70
CA LEU A 172 -24.13 42.69 -24.55
C LEU A 172 -24.04 44.19 -24.88
N ALA A 173 -23.64 44.54 -26.12
CA ALA A 173 -23.56 45.90 -26.64
C ALA A 173 -24.68 46.20 -27.65
#